data_AF-A0A2G1WW67-F1
#
_entry.id   AF-A0A2G1WW67-F1
#
_cell.length_a   1.000
_cell.length_b   1.000
_cell.length_c   1.000
_cell.angle_alpha   90.00
_cell.angle_beta   90.00
_cell.angle_gamma   90.00
#
_symmetry.space_group_name_H-M   'P 1'
#
loop_
_entity.id
_entity.type
_entity.pdbx_description
1 polymer ?
#
loop_
_entity_poly.entity_id
_entity_poly.type
_entity_poly.pdbx_seq_one_letter_code
_entity_poly.pdbx_strand_id
1 'polypeptide(L)' 'MSRSSTPWDDPDPDRRRTALPTDPALDAADAPDVMASVDSSASRPEFVIADVSREDAWVSVDETDATVLKEWC' A
#
# COMPACT_ATOMS: atom_id res chain seq x y z
N MET A 1 -14.65 8.83 36.60
CA MET A 1 -13.47 8.69 35.72
C MET A 1 -13.99 8.66 34.29
N SER A 2 -13.92 9.78 33.57
CA SER A 2 -14.39 9.89 32.19
C SER A 2 -13.32 9.31 31.27
N ARG A 3 -13.62 8.21 30.55
CA ARG A 3 -12.74 7.72 29.48
C ARG A 3 -12.90 8.68 28.31
N SER A 4 -11.88 9.48 28.03
CA SER A 4 -11.86 10.36 26.86
C SER A 4 -11.70 9.45 25.63
N SER A 5 -12.78 9.22 24.90
CA SER A 5 -12.72 8.48 23.64
C SER A 5 -11.81 9.24 22.70
N THR A 6 -10.74 8.59 22.28
CA THR A 6 -9.86 9.09 21.23
C THR A 6 -10.63 9.14 19.92
N PRO A 7 -10.43 10.15 19.06
CA PRO A 7 -11.16 10.29 17.79
C PRO A 7 -10.92 9.14 16.79
N TRP A 8 -10.01 8.23 17.12
CA TRP A 8 -9.67 7.04 16.35
C TRP A 8 -10.44 5.77 16.77
N ASP A 9 -11.26 5.85 17.84
CA ASP A 9 -12.08 4.72 18.32
C ASP A 9 -13.41 4.55 17.56
N ASP A 10 -13.81 5.55 16.74
CA ASP A 10 -15.03 5.43 15.94
C ASP A 10 -14.72 4.63 14.66
N PRO A 11 -15.38 3.49 14.42
CA PRO A 11 -15.19 2.75 13.18
C PRO A 11 -15.67 3.59 12.01
N ASP A 12 -14.73 4.04 11.18
CA ASP A 12 -14.98 4.83 9.98
C ASP A 12 -16.11 4.20 9.13
N PRO A 13 -17.30 4.84 9.01
CA PRO A 13 -18.42 4.31 8.24
C PRO A 13 -18.16 4.34 6.73
N ASP A 14 -17.17 5.11 6.27
CA ASP A 14 -16.73 5.19 4.88
C ASP A 14 -15.66 4.15 4.54
N ARG A 15 -15.38 3.20 5.45
CA ARG A 15 -14.59 1.98 5.16
C ARG A 15 -15.30 1.00 4.22
N ARG A 16 -16.26 1.48 3.43
CA ARG A 16 -16.67 0.83 2.19
C ARG A 16 -15.43 0.77 1.33
N ARG A 17 -14.78 -0.40 1.36
CA ARG A 17 -13.62 -0.78 0.54
C ARG A 17 -13.58 0.10 -0.70
N THR A 18 -12.65 1.04 -0.72
CA THR A 18 -12.13 1.59 -1.97
C THR A 18 -11.43 0.42 -2.65
N ALA A 19 -12.23 -0.53 -3.17
CA ALA A 19 -11.73 -1.52 -4.08
C ALA A 19 -11.27 -0.68 -5.27
N LEU A 20 -9.95 -0.57 -5.43
CA LEU A 20 -9.39 -0.13 -6.70
C LEU A 20 -10.11 -0.88 -7.81
N PRO A 21 -10.39 -0.24 -8.97
CA PRO A 21 -11.06 -0.92 -10.08
C PRO A 21 -10.29 -2.20 -10.39
N THR A 22 -10.85 -3.32 -9.93
CA THR A 22 -10.26 -4.63 -10.13
C THR A 22 -10.78 -5.04 -11.49
N ASP A 23 -9.88 -5.20 -12.45
CA ASP A 23 -10.24 -5.67 -13.78
C ASP A 23 -11.00 -7.00 -13.61
N PRO A 24 -12.30 -7.07 -13.97
CA PRO A 24 -13.12 -8.26 -13.73
C PRO A 24 -12.65 -9.48 -14.54
N ALA A 25 -11.71 -9.30 -15.46
CA ALA A 25 -11.06 -10.39 -16.19
C ALA A 25 -9.97 -11.10 -15.37
N LEU A 26 -9.50 -10.52 -14.26
CA LEU A 26 -8.65 -11.22 -13.31
C LEU A 26 -9.55 -11.90 -12.28
N ASP A 27 -9.70 -13.21 -12.39
CA ASP A 27 -10.28 -14.01 -11.31
C ASP A 27 -9.56 -13.62 -10.02
N ALA A 28 -10.29 -13.23 -8.97
CA ALA A 28 -9.69 -12.74 -7.72
C ALA A 28 -8.78 -13.79 -7.05
N ALA A 29 -8.86 -15.05 -7.48
CA ALA A 29 -7.99 -16.15 -7.08
C ALA A 29 -6.63 -16.17 -7.82
N ASP A 30 -6.52 -15.53 -8.99
CA ASP A 30 -5.32 -15.43 -9.83
C ASP A 30 -4.74 -14.00 -9.89
N ALA A 31 -5.34 -13.04 -9.18
CA ALA A 31 -4.83 -11.70 -9.08
C ALA A 31 -3.52 -11.68 -8.24
N PRO A 32 -2.44 -11.01 -8.72
CA PRO A 32 -1.21 -10.90 -7.94
C PRO A 32 -1.47 -10.12 -6.64
N ASP A 33 -0.96 -10.64 -5.53
CA ASP A 33 -1.06 -9.97 -4.23
C ASP A 33 0.14 -9.02 -4.08
N VAL A 34 -0.06 -7.74 -4.38
CA VAL A 34 1.02 -6.75 -4.44
C VAL A 34 1.00 -5.85 -3.21
N MET A 35 2.14 -5.75 -2.54
CA MET A 35 2.39 -4.84 -1.42
C MET A 35 3.41 -3.76 -1.83
N ALA A 36 3.19 -2.54 -1.34
CA ALA A 36 4.17 -1.46 -1.46
C ALA A 36 4.51 -0.88 -0.08
N SER A 37 5.78 -0.59 0.15
CA SER A 37 6.29 -0.02 1.39
C SER A 37 7.50 0.89 1.16
N VAL A 38 7.81 1.71 2.16
CA VAL A 38 9.05 2.46 2.22
C VAL A 38 9.94 1.80 3.27
N ASP A 39 11.13 1.34 2.86
CA ASP A 39 12.16 0.88 3.79
C ASP A 39 13.05 2.06 4.19
N SER A 40 12.91 2.53 5.43
CA SER A 40 13.72 3.61 5.99
C SER A 40 14.88 3.11 6.87
N SER A 41 15.12 1.79 6.92
CA SER A 41 16.16 1.18 7.77
C SER A 41 17.56 1.27 7.17
N ALA A 42 17.64 1.40 5.84
CA ALA A 42 18.88 1.63 5.12
C ALA A 42 19.37 3.08 5.27
N SER A 43 20.65 3.31 4.96
CA SER A 43 21.23 4.65 4.95
C SER A 43 20.62 5.57 3.89
N ARG A 44 19.87 4.99 2.94
CA ARG A 44 19.03 5.68 1.97
C ARG A 44 17.65 5.01 2.00
N PRO A 45 16.56 5.75 2.20
CA PRO A 45 15.24 5.15 2.12
C PRO A 45 14.95 4.65 0.70
N GLU A 46 14.28 3.51 0.61
CA GLU A 46 13.90 2.90 -0.67
C GLU A 46 12.40 2.65 -0.73
N PHE A 47 11.81 2.84 -1.91
CA PHE A 47 10.45 2.43 -2.20
C PHE A 47 10.46 1.02 -2.78
N VAL A 48 9.77 0.10 -2.11
CA VAL A 48 9.73 -1.32 -2.44
C VAL A 48 8.33 -1.70 -2.90
N ILE A 49 8.24 -2.39 -4.04
CA ILE A 49 7.02 -3.04 -4.52
C ILE A 49 7.30 -4.53 -4.64
N ALA A 50 6.50 -5.36 -3.97
CA ALA A 50 6.64 -6.80 -4.00
C ALA A 50 5.31 -7.47 -4.32
N ASP A 51 5.33 -8.44 -5.24
CA ASP A 51 4.27 -9.43 -5.34
C ASP A 51 4.54 -10.51 -4.30
N VAL A 52 3.78 -10.50 -3.20
CA VAL A 52 3.97 -11.39 -2.06
C VAL A 52 3.46 -12.81 -2.32
N SER A 53 2.80 -13.03 -3.47
CA SER A 53 2.38 -14.36 -3.90
C SER A 53 3.48 -15.15 -4.61
N ARG A 54 4.61 -14.50 -4.93
CA ARG A 54 5.71 -15.07 -5.73
C ARG A 54 7.07 -14.82 -5.09
N GLU A 55 7.93 -15.81 -5.19
CA GLU A 55 9.33 -15.68 -4.77
C GLU A 55 10.10 -14.78 -5.77
N ASP A 56 11.03 -13.98 -5.24
CA ASP A 56 11.91 -13.08 -6.01
C ASP A 56 11.18 -12.10 -6.95
N ALA A 57 9.89 -11.83 -6.71
CA ALA A 57 9.06 -10.94 -7.52
C ALA A 57 8.92 -9.56 -6.87
N TRP A 58 10.04 -8.84 -6.72
CA TRP A 58 10.07 -7.52 -6.11
C TRP A 58 11.00 -6.56 -6.86
N VAL A 59 10.73 -5.27 -6.69
CA VAL A 59 11.58 -4.17 -7.19
C VAL A 59 11.76 -3.14 -6.08
N SER A 60 12.94 -2.54 -6.01
CA SER A 60 13.18 -1.33 -5.19
C SER A 60 13.77 -0.21 -6.03
N VAL A 61 13.44 1.02 -5.63
CA VAL A 61 14.01 2.25 -6.18
C VAL A 61 14.37 3.17 -5.02
N ASP A 62 15.39 4.01 -5.19
CA ASP A 62 15.70 5.06 -4.22
C ASP A 62 14.49 5.99 -4.06
N GLU A 63 14.19 6.42 -2.83
CA GLU A 63 13.05 7.31 -2.56
C GLU A 63 13.06 8.56 -3.43
N THR A 64 14.25 9.09 -3.77
CA THR A 64 14.38 10.30 -4.59
C THR A 64 14.10 10.08 -6.07
N ASP A 65 14.19 8.84 -6.54
CA ASP A 65 13.85 8.44 -7.91
C ASP A 65 12.37 8.01 -8.02
N ALA A 66 11.69 7.77 -6.89
CA ALA A 66 10.27 7.45 -6.87
C ALA A 66 9.44 8.69 -7.20
N THR A 67 8.49 8.53 -8.14
CA THR A 67 7.58 9.61 -8.53
C THR A 67 6.75 10.07 -7.33
N VAL A 68 6.77 11.37 -7.01
CA VAL A 68 5.96 11.95 -5.93
C VAL A 68 4.50 12.10 -6.36
N LEU A 69 3.55 12.09 -5.40
CA LEU A 69 2.09 12.14 -5.69
C LEU A 69 1.67 13.22 -6.69
N LYS A 70 2.35 14.39 -6.66
CA LYS A 70 2.07 15.51 -7.57
C LYS A 70 2.37 15.18 -9.04
N GLU A 71 3.23 14.22 -9.31
CA GLU A 71 3.69 13.82 -10.64
C GLU A 71 2.92 12.62 -11.22
N TRP A 72 1.92 12.10 -10.49
CA TRP A 72 1.13 10.95 -10.93
C TRP A 72 0.02 11.30 -11.95
N CYS A 73 -0.05 12.56 -12.39
CA CYS A 73 -1.12 13.09 -13.25
C CYS A 73 -0.95 12.72 -14.73
#